data_AF-A0A1B6JCR5-F1
#
_entry.id   AF-A0A1B6JCR5-F1
#
_cell.length_a   1.000
_cell.length_b   1.000
_cell.length_c   1.000
_cell.angle_alpha   90.00
_cell.angle_beta   90.00
_cell.angle_gamma   90.00
#
_symmetry.space_group_name_H-M   'P 1'
#
loop_
_entity.id
_entity.type
_entity.pdbx_description
1 polymer ?
#
loop_
_entity_poly.entity_id
_entity_poly.type
_entity_poly.pdbx_seq_one_letter_code
_entity_poly.pdbx_strand_id
1 'polypeptide(L)'
;MVSEDKLKQLIELKTKQRAALKAEFVKHYTNPHRYATGEGGSIFDAGIQRWMAMEATKYNFFKPTTKNAVIGFAVYLLPVGITMYLVKTQREAKERKFRSGMVSYRDREYKFI
;
A
#
# COMPACT_ATOMS: atom_id res chain seq x y z
N MET A 1 10.90 -15.82 -28.59
CA MET A 1 9.57 -16.44 -28.36
C MET A 1 9.77 -17.72 -27.56
N VAL A 2 8.93 -17.97 -26.56
CA VAL A 2 8.99 -19.23 -25.78
C VAL A 2 8.47 -20.36 -26.68
N SER A 3 9.19 -21.47 -26.78
CA SER A 3 8.75 -22.65 -27.56
C SER A 3 7.41 -23.16 -27.03
N GLU A 4 6.54 -23.62 -27.93
CA GLU A 4 5.21 -24.16 -27.59
C GLU A 4 5.30 -25.32 -26.59
N ASP A 5 6.31 -26.18 -26.73
CA ASP A 5 6.54 -27.31 -25.84
C ASP A 5 6.86 -26.83 -24.41
N LYS A 6 7.67 -25.77 -24.32
CA LYS A 6 8.00 -25.16 -23.03
C LYS A 6 6.78 -24.52 -22.38
N LEU A 7 5.88 -23.93 -23.16
CA LEU A 7 4.63 -23.38 -22.65
C LEU A 7 3.73 -24.49 -22.08
N LYS A 8 3.56 -25.60 -22.81
CA LYS A 8 2.78 -26.76 -22.35
C LYS A 8 3.33 -27.31 -21.04
N GLN A 9 4.65 -27.51 -20.95
CA GLN A 9 5.32 -27.96 -19.73
C GLN A 9 5.07 -27.00 -18.55
N LEU A 10 5.14 -25.69 -18.75
CA LEU A 10 4.89 -24.71 -17.68
C LEU A 10 3.44 -24.73 -17.20
N ILE A 11 2.47 -24.94 -18.09
CA ILE A 11 1.05 -25.06 -17.75
C ILE A 11 0.81 -26.33 -16.94
N GLU A 12 1.39 -27.46 -17.35
CA GLU A 12 1.30 -28.73 -16.64
C GLU A 12 1.88 -28.62 -15.23
N LEU A 13 3.06 -27.99 -15.09
CA LEU A 13 3.70 -27.76 -13.79
C LEU A 13 2.82 -26.90 -12.86
N LYS A 14 2.27 -25.80 -13.36
CA LYS A 14 1.36 -24.96 -12.56
C LYS A 14 0.08 -25.69 -12.17
N THR A 15 -0.47 -26.49 -13.08
CA THR A 15 -1.66 -27.30 -12.83
C THR A 15 -1.40 -28.33 -11.74
N LYS A 16 -0.24 -29.02 -11.81
CA LYS A 16 0.22 -29.97 -10.79
C LYS A 16 0.40 -29.31 -9.42
N GLN A 17 1.04 -28.13 -9.37
CA GLN A 17 1.21 -27.37 -8.12
C GLN A 17 -0.14 -26.98 -7.51
N ARG A 18 -1.07 -26.47 -8.32
CA ARG A 18 -2.42 -26.11 -7.87
C ARG A 18 -3.19 -27.32 -7.37
N ALA A 19 -3.09 -28.45 -8.06
CA ALA A 19 -3.76 -29.69 -7.65
C ALA A 19 -3.24 -30.19 -6.30
N ALA A 20 -1.93 -30.14 -6.07
CA ALA A 20 -1.32 -30.52 -4.80
C ALA A 20 -1.80 -29.63 -3.63
N LEU A 21 -1.74 -28.31 -3.79
CA LEU A 21 -2.21 -27.35 -2.76
C LEU A 21 -3.71 -27.51 -2.48
N LYS A 22 -4.52 -27.74 -3.52
CA LYS A 22 -5.95 -28.00 -3.36
C LYS A 22 -6.20 -29.30 -2.60
N ALA A 23 -5.44 -30.36 -2.88
CA ALA A 23 -5.59 -31.64 -2.19
C ALA A 23 -5.27 -31.50 -0.69
N GLU A 24 -4.21 -30.78 -0.33
CA GLU A 24 -3.89 -30.44 1.06
C GLU A 24 -5.02 -29.67 1.73
N PHE A 25 -5.50 -28.60 1.08
CA PHE A 25 -6.61 -27.80 1.60
C PHE A 25 -7.87 -28.65 1.81
N VAL A 26 -8.27 -29.45 0.82
CA VAL A 26 -9.46 -30.31 0.92
C VAL A 26 -9.30 -31.30 2.06
N LYS A 27 -8.13 -31.94 2.22
CA LYS A 27 -7.84 -32.86 3.34
C LYS A 27 -8.06 -32.20 4.70
N HIS A 28 -7.59 -30.97 4.88
CA HIS A 28 -7.79 -30.22 6.13
C HIS A 28 -9.23 -29.69 6.26
N TYR A 29 -9.86 -29.34 5.15
CA TYR A 29 -11.20 -28.78 5.11
C TYR A 29 -12.26 -29.81 5.48
N THR A 30 -12.18 -31.01 4.90
CA THR A 30 -13.18 -32.07 5.06
C THR A 30 -13.01 -32.91 6.32
N ASN A 31 -11.91 -32.75 7.08
CA ASN A 31 -11.69 -33.49 8.32
C ASN A 31 -12.69 -33.06 9.42
N PRO A 32 -13.60 -33.96 9.87
CA PRO A 32 -14.60 -33.63 10.89
C PRO A 32 -14.02 -33.45 12.29
N HIS A 33 -12.85 -34.05 12.57
CA HIS A 33 -12.17 -33.96 13.87
C HIS A 33 -11.16 -32.81 13.94
N ARG A 34 -11.14 -31.89 12.96
CA ARG A 34 -10.22 -30.74 12.96
C ARG A 34 -10.33 -29.89 14.23
N TYR A 35 -11.53 -29.84 14.81
CA TYR A 35 -11.84 -29.03 15.99
C TYR A 35 -11.75 -29.82 17.31
N ALA A 36 -11.44 -31.12 17.26
CA ALA A 36 -11.53 -32.01 18.42
C ALA A 36 -10.51 -31.67 19.53
N THR A 37 -9.39 -31.03 19.21
CA THR A 37 -8.34 -30.65 20.17
C THR A 37 -8.58 -29.29 20.84
N GLY A 38 -9.70 -28.59 20.54
CA GLY A 38 -9.99 -27.28 21.12
C GLY A 38 -9.17 -26.11 20.53
N GLU A 39 -8.15 -26.40 19.73
CA GLU A 39 -7.36 -25.43 18.94
C GLU A 39 -8.07 -25.00 17.64
N GLY A 40 -9.39 -24.83 17.74
CA GLY A 40 -10.30 -24.71 16.61
C GLY A 40 -10.23 -23.39 15.84
N GLY A 41 -9.11 -23.11 15.17
CA GLY A 41 -8.91 -21.91 14.36
C GLY A 41 -9.21 -22.09 12.86
N SER A 42 -8.85 -21.06 12.09
CA SER A 42 -8.81 -21.10 10.63
C SER A 42 -7.77 -22.10 10.12
N ILE A 43 -7.97 -22.65 8.92
CA ILE A 43 -6.95 -23.49 8.26
C ILE A 43 -5.69 -22.66 8.06
N PHE A 44 -4.55 -23.18 8.51
CA PHE A 44 -3.26 -22.54 8.33
C PHE A 44 -2.83 -22.58 6.85
N ASP A 45 -2.49 -21.42 6.30
CA ASP A 45 -1.93 -21.27 4.97
C ASP A 45 -0.51 -20.70 5.06
N ALA A 46 0.48 -21.52 4.68
CA ALA A 46 1.88 -21.13 4.68
C ALA A 46 2.19 -20.00 3.68
N GLY A 47 1.41 -19.88 2.59
CA GLY A 47 1.55 -18.80 1.62
C GLY A 47 1.16 -17.45 2.21
N ILE A 48 0.02 -17.39 2.91
CA ILE A 48 -0.43 -16.17 3.60
C ILE A 48 0.54 -15.82 4.72
N GLN A 49 0.96 -16.80 5.53
CA GLN A 49 1.91 -16.53 6.61
C GLN A 49 3.25 -15.98 6.09
N ARG A 50 3.78 -16.53 4.98
CA ARG A 50 4.99 -16.01 4.34
C ARG A 50 4.82 -14.59 3.82
N TRP A 51 3.66 -14.27 3.24
CA TRP A 51 3.36 -12.92 2.79
C TRP A 51 3.29 -11.94 3.96
N MET A 52 2.60 -12.30 5.05
CA MET A 52 2.54 -11.50 6.27
C MET A 52 3.92 -11.31 6.90
N ALA A 53 4.74 -12.37 6.96
CA ALA A 53 6.10 -12.29 7.46
C ALA A 53 6.99 -11.37 6.61
N MET A 54 6.86 -11.42 5.29
CA MET A 54 7.57 -10.52 4.37
C MET A 54 7.14 -9.07 4.57
N GLU A 55 5.83 -8.82 4.72
CA GLU A 55 5.27 -7.50 5.00
C GLU A 55 5.85 -6.90 6.30
N ALA A 56 5.84 -7.68 7.37
CA ALA A 56 6.35 -7.26 8.68
C ALA A 56 7.88 -7.03 8.67
N THR A 57 8.61 -7.75 7.83
CA THR A 57 10.09 -7.67 7.75
C THR A 57 10.61 -6.81 6.60
N LYS A 58 9.73 -6.07 5.90
CA LYS A 58 10.09 -5.20 4.76
C LYS A 58 11.30 -4.31 5.02
N TYR A 59 11.38 -3.74 6.21
CA TYR A 59 12.47 -2.84 6.59
C TYR A 59 13.84 -3.53 6.57
N ASN A 60 13.92 -4.80 6.99
CA ASN A 60 15.17 -5.56 7.04
C ASN A 60 15.75 -5.80 5.64
N PHE A 61 14.91 -5.81 4.61
CA PHE A 61 15.31 -6.01 3.22
C PHE A 61 15.41 -4.70 2.42
N PHE A 62 15.16 -3.56 3.06
CA PHE A 62 15.25 -2.26 2.38
C PHE A 62 16.70 -1.95 2.01
N LYS A 63 16.91 -1.54 0.75
CA LYS A 63 18.20 -1.07 0.26
C LYS A 63 18.11 0.42 -0.07
N PRO A 64 18.97 1.28 0.53
CA PRO A 64 19.03 2.69 0.18
C PRO A 64 19.67 2.83 -1.20
N THR A 65 18.83 2.90 -2.23
CA THR A 65 19.25 3.18 -3.61
C THR A 65 18.86 4.61 -3.98
N THR A 66 19.55 5.21 -4.96
CA THR A 66 19.23 6.56 -5.45
C THR A 66 17.78 6.66 -5.93
N LYS A 67 17.28 5.63 -6.62
CA LYS A 67 15.88 5.54 -7.04
C LYS A 67 14.92 5.59 -5.83
N ASN A 68 15.16 4.80 -4.80
CA ASN A 68 14.32 4.78 -3.61
C ASN A 68 14.36 6.10 -2.85
N ALA A 69 15.53 6.75 -2.79
CA ALA A 69 15.69 8.05 -2.16
C ALA A 69 14.91 9.15 -2.90
N VAL A 70 14.97 9.18 -4.24
CA VAL A 70 14.19 10.13 -5.05
C VAL A 70 12.69 9.93 -4.87
N ILE A 71 12.23 8.67 -4.88
CA ILE A 71 10.81 8.35 -4.63
C ILE A 71 10.41 8.82 -3.23
N GLY A 72 11.21 8.52 -2.20
CA GLY A 72 10.94 8.97 -0.83
C GLY A 72 10.87 10.50 -0.73
N PHE A 73 11.82 11.21 -1.32
CA PHE A 73 11.82 12.67 -1.37
C PHE A 73 10.56 13.22 -2.05
N ALA A 74 10.21 12.67 -3.22
CA ALA A 74 9.05 13.10 -3.99
C ALA A 74 7.72 12.80 -3.28
N VAL A 75 7.62 11.73 -2.49
CA VAL A 75 6.38 11.40 -1.77
C VAL A 75 6.22 12.25 -0.51
N TYR A 76 7.31 12.58 0.19
CA TYR A 76 7.22 13.28 1.48
C TYR A 76 7.49 14.79 1.37
N LEU A 77 8.57 15.21 0.72
CA LEU A 77 9.00 16.61 0.73
C LEU A 77 8.28 17.45 -0.32
N LEU A 78 7.89 16.87 -1.45
CA LEU A 78 7.19 17.59 -2.51
C LEU A 78 5.78 18.04 -2.05
N PRO A 79 4.89 17.20 -1.48
CA PRO A 79 3.58 17.68 -1.03
C PRO A 79 3.68 18.73 0.07
N VAL A 80 4.65 18.57 0.98
CA VAL A 80 4.94 19.56 2.01
C VAL A 80 5.38 20.89 1.39
N GLY A 81 6.31 20.88 0.44
CA GLY A 81 6.74 22.10 -0.26
C GLY A 81 5.61 22.77 -1.03
N ILE A 82 4.77 22.00 -1.72
CA ILE A 82 3.62 22.52 -2.46
C ILE A 82 2.62 23.18 -1.52
N THR A 83 2.23 22.50 -0.43
CA THR A 83 1.25 23.05 0.51
C THR A 83 1.77 24.33 1.16
N MET A 84 3.03 24.38 1.57
CA MET A 84 3.65 25.61 2.08
C MET A 84 3.59 26.76 1.06
N TYR A 85 3.95 26.48 -0.19
CA TYR A 85 3.93 27.49 -1.26
C TYR A 85 2.52 28.01 -1.55
N LEU A 86 1.54 27.12 -1.67
CA LEU A 86 0.14 27.49 -1.89
C LEU A 86 -0.42 28.33 -0.74
N VAL A 87 -0.17 27.93 0.51
CA VAL A 87 -0.61 28.68 1.68
C VAL A 87 0.05 30.06 1.72
N LYS A 88 1.35 30.15 1.46
CA LYS A 88 2.07 31.43 1.44
C LYS A 88 1.52 32.38 0.37
N THR A 89 1.37 31.90 -0.86
CA THR A 89 0.88 32.72 -1.98
C THR A 89 -0.55 33.19 -1.76
N GLN A 90 -1.43 32.33 -1.22
CA GLN A 90 -2.79 32.72 -0.85
C GLN A 90 -2.83 33.77 0.25
N ARG A 91 -1.99 33.62 1.29
CA ARG A 91 -1.89 34.60 2.40
C ARG A 91 -1.42 35.96 1.89
N GLU A 92 -0.35 36.00 1.10
CA GLU A 92 0.15 37.26 0.54
C GLU A 92 -0.87 37.92 -0.39
N ALA A 93 -1.56 37.13 -1.24
CA ALA A 93 -2.61 37.67 -2.11
C ALA A 93 -3.77 38.26 -1.30
N LYS A 94 -4.16 37.62 -0.20
CA LYS A 94 -5.21 38.10 0.70
C LYS A 94 -4.77 39.36 1.44
N GLU A 95 -3.55 39.38 1.99
CA GLU A 95 -2.98 40.57 2.65
C GLU A 95 -2.86 41.77 1.69
N ARG A 96 -2.44 41.54 0.44
CA ARG A 96 -2.40 42.60 -0.59
C ARG A 96 -3.76 43.25 -0.81
N LYS A 97 -4.82 42.44 -0.93
CA LYS A 97 -6.20 42.93 -1.09
C LYS A 97 -6.69 43.73 0.13
N PHE A 98 -6.26 43.35 1.33
CA PHE A 98 -6.59 44.08 2.55
C PHE A 98 -5.85 45.42 2.63
N ARG A 99 -4.57 45.48 2.25
CA ARG A 99 -3.76 46.71 2.26
C ARG A 99 -4.17 47.70 1.19
N SER A 100 -4.58 47.22 0.01
CA SER A 100 -5.06 48.07 -1.08
C SER A 100 -6.48 48.59 -0.89
N GLY A 101 -7.21 48.13 0.13
CA GLY A 101 -8.61 48.50 0.37
C GLY A 101 -9.60 47.88 -0.61
N MET A 102 -9.18 46.92 -1.46
CA MET A 102 -10.06 46.23 -2.40
C MET A 102 -11.15 45.40 -1.70
N VAL A 103 -10.93 45.02 -0.45
CA VAL A 103 -11.90 44.28 0.38
C VAL A 103 -12.30 45.16 1.55
N SER A 104 -13.60 45.43 1.66
CA SER A 104 -14.15 46.22 2.75
C SER A 104 -13.96 45.51 4.09
N TYR A 105 -13.95 46.26 5.20
CA TYR A 105 -13.82 45.67 6.53
C TYR A 105 -15.02 44.76 6.90
N ARG A 106 -16.18 44.95 6.27
CA ARG A 106 -17.37 44.11 6.46
C ARG A 106 -17.22 42.74 5.82
N ASP A 107 -16.53 42.66 4.68
CA ASP A 107 -16.46 41.44 3.84
C ASP A 107 -15.24 40.55 4.16
N ARG A 108 -14.61 40.75 5.33
CA ARG A 108 -13.47 39.92 5.77
C ARG A 108 -13.95 38.62 6.38
N GLU A 109 -13.42 37.50 5.89
CA GLU A 109 -13.81 36.14 6.31
C GLU A 109 -13.55 35.84 7.81
N TYR A 110 -12.48 36.40 8.40
CA TYR A 110 -12.08 36.11 9.79
C TYR A 110 -12.06 37.40 10.63
N LYS A 111 -13.25 37.89 11.00
CA LYS A 111 -13.39 39.19 11.65
C LYS A 111 -13.34 39.16 13.18
N PHE A 112 -13.81 38.07 13.81
CA PHE A 112 -14.08 38.01 15.25
C PHE A 112 -13.65 36.69 15.92
N ILE A 113 -12.72 35.97 15.28
CA ILE A 113 -12.07 34.79 15.87
C ILE A 113 -10.63 35.18 16.19
#